data_AF-A0A8W8K6T0-F1
#
_entry.id   AF-A0A8W8K6T0-F1
#
_cell.length_a   1.000
_cell.length_b   1.000
_cell.length_c   1.000
_cell.angle_alpha   90.00
_cell.angle_beta   90.00
_cell.angle_gamma   90.00
#
_symmetry.space_group_name_H-M   'P 1'
#
loop_
_entity.id
_entity.type
_entity.pdbx_description
1 polymer ?
#
loop_
_entity_poly.entity_id
_entity_poly.type
_entity_poly.pdbx_seq_one_letter_code
_entity_poly.pdbx_strand_id
1 'polypeptide(L)'
;MRCCSDYYQTPNGCQECVGSFGFNCSVPCPQDYFGPSCASMCQCGKDECDAKLGCPKDMNSTMKSFKTSDSSQAVFPNSTPESLFQKLSLTNWVLIFTSAFVVVSVAIGCVIFVRNKAEREQRRNQNDFSSEMEVREDFDNATKIPNSGYI
;
A
#
# COMPACT_ATOMS: atom_id res chain seq x y z
N MET A 1 26.68 6.46 3.26
CA MET A 1 25.45 6.97 2.61
C MET A 1 25.68 8.43 2.27
N ARG A 2 25.38 8.85 1.04
CA ARG A 2 25.43 10.25 0.61
C ARG A 2 24.02 10.65 0.16
N CYS A 3 23.60 11.86 0.51
CA CYS A 3 22.33 12.42 0.05
C CYS A 3 22.45 12.88 -1.41
N CYS A 4 21.32 12.92 -2.11
CA CYS A 4 21.23 13.45 -3.47
C CYS A 4 21.50 14.96 -3.49
N SER A 5 21.69 15.52 -4.70
CA SER A 5 21.68 16.97 -4.88
C SER A 5 20.37 17.55 -4.33
N ASP A 6 20.42 18.74 -3.74
CA ASP A 6 19.29 19.44 -3.10
C ASP A 6 18.85 18.83 -1.75
N TYR A 7 19.69 17.95 -1.19
CA TYR A 7 19.54 17.42 0.17
C TYR A 7 20.85 17.53 0.96
N TYR A 8 20.74 17.62 2.28
CA TYR A 8 21.85 17.58 3.22
C TYR A 8 21.67 16.48 4.27
N GLN A 9 22.78 16.01 4.82
CA GLN A 9 22.77 14.91 5.78
C GLN A 9 22.45 15.41 7.19
N THR A 10 21.48 14.76 7.83
CA THR A 10 21.08 14.99 9.23
C THR A 10 21.12 13.66 10.01
N PRO A 11 21.04 13.68 11.36
CA PRO A 11 20.94 12.45 12.16
C PRO A 11 19.72 11.59 11.81
N ASN A 12 18.66 12.20 11.28
CA ASN A 12 17.40 11.55 10.93
C ASN A 12 17.33 11.12 9.45
N GLY A 13 18.40 11.32 8.68
CA GLY A 13 18.46 11.01 7.24
C GLY A 13 18.73 12.24 6.38
N CYS A 14 18.28 12.19 5.12
CA CYS A 14 18.48 13.29 4.17
C CYS A 14 17.33 14.29 4.28
N GLN A 15 17.67 15.55 4.59
CA GLN A 15 16.71 16.65 4.66
C GLN A 15 16.84 17.52 3.41
N GLU A 16 15.71 17.95 2.87
CA GLU A 16 15.65 18.80 1.67
C GLU A 16 16.17 20.22 1.95
N CYS A 17 16.86 20.80 0.98
CA CYS A 17 17.31 22.18 1.00
C CYS A 17 16.14 23.14 0.72
N VAL A 18 15.97 24.14 1.58
CA VAL A 18 14.95 25.19 1.44
C VAL A 18 15.64 26.55 1.47
N GLY A 19 15.43 27.35 0.43
CA GLY A 19 16.15 28.60 0.20
C GLY A 19 17.57 28.44 -0.35
N SER A 20 17.92 27.22 -0.73
CA SER A 20 19.17 26.88 -1.40
C SER A 20 19.03 25.55 -2.14
N PHE A 21 19.98 25.26 -3.00
CA PHE A 21 20.06 24.08 -3.86
C PHE A 21 21.52 23.61 -3.99
N GLY A 22 21.73 22.50 -4.69
CA GLY A 22 23.03 21.84 -4.85
C GLY A 22 23.38 20.89 -3.71
N PHE A 23 24.59 20.33 -3.79
CA PHE A 23 25.09 19.39 -2.79
C PHE A 23 25.25 20.07 -1.43
N ASN A 24 24.62 19.49 -0.39
CA ASN A 24 24.59 20.07 0.96
C ASN A 24 24.09 21.52 1.00
N CYS A 25 23.19 21.89 0.08
CA CYS A 25 22.57 23.21 0.04
C CYS A 25 23.58 24.36 -0.16
N SER A 26 24.65 24.12 -0.90
CA SER A 26 25.78 25.04 -1.06
C SER A 26 25.46 26.29 -1.89
N VAL A 27 24.42 26.24 -2.72
CA VAL A 27 24.07 27.33 -3.64
C VAL A 27 22.81 28.02 -3.14
N PRO A 28 22.85 29.33 -2.79
CA PRO A 28 21.66 30.05 -2.39
C PRO A 28 20.70 30.22 -3.58
N CYS A 29 19.41 30.37 -3.29
CA CYS A 29 18.45 30.67 -4.36
C CYS A 29 18.78 31.98 -5.08
N PRO A 30 18.53 32.05 -6.40
CA PRO A 30 18.55 33.32 -7.12
C PRO A 30 17.55 34.30 -6.52
N GLN A 31 17.82 35.59 -6.71
CA GLN A 31 16.85 36.63 -6.40
C GLN A 31 15.56 36.36 -7.19
N ASP A 32 14.40 36.63 -6.58
CA ASP A 32 13.06 36.30 -7.08
C ASP A 32 12.65 34.83 -6.96
N TYR A 33 13.44 33.94 -6.36
CA TYR A 33 13.06 32.53 -6.18
C TYR A 33 13.11 32.08 -4.72
N PHE A 34 12.21 31.18 -4.34
CA PHE A 34 12.07 30.67 -2.99
C PHE A 34 11.63 29.20 -2.93
N GLY A 35 11.68 28.64 -1.72
CA GLY A 35 11.19 27.30 -1.41
C GLY A 35 12.19 26.18 -1.67
N PRO A 36 11.72 24.93 -1.76
CA PRO A 36 12.56 23.78 -2.05
C PRO A 36 13.14 23.85 -3.46
N SER A 37 14.45 23.64 -3.57
CA SER A 37 15.19 23.72 -4.85
C SER A 37 14.94 25.02 -5.65
N CYS A 38 14.53 26.10 -4.98
CA CYS A 38 14.19 27.37 -5.61
C CYS A 38 13.10 27.26 -6.70
N ALA A 39 12.18 26.30 -6.57
CA ALA A 39 11.19 26.00 -7.60
C ALA A 39 10.05 27.05 -7.71
N SER A 40 9.93 27.96 -6.74
CA SER A 40 8.86 28.95 -6.69
C SER A 40 9.39 30.35 -6.96
N MET A 41 8.63 31.17 -7.70
CA MET A 41 8.99 32.55 -8.00
C MET A 41 8.23 33.54 -7.10
N CYS A 42 8.93 34.50 -6.53
CA CYS A 42 8.36 35.58 -5.73
C CYS A 42 7.52 36.52 -6.60
N GLN A 43 6.44 37.04 -6.01
CA GLN A 43 5.50 37.98 -6.64
C GLN A 43 5.48 39.34 -5.94
N CYS A 44 6.37 39.56 -4.97
CA CYS A 44 6.58 40.80 -4.23
C CYS A 44 7.83 41.53 -4.77
N GLY A 45 8.16 42.67 -4.17
CA GLY A 45 9.41 43.35 -4.46
C GLY A 45 10.62 42.44 -4.20
N LYS A 46 11.68 42.61 -5.01
CA LYS A 46 12.95 41.86 -4.89
C LYS A 46 13.53 41.85 -3.47
N ASP A 47 13.35 42.98 -2.76
CA ASP A 47 13.90 43.20 -1.43
C ASP A 47 13.02 42.58 -0.32
N GLU A 48 11.82 42.10 -0.67
CA GLU A 48 10.85 41.50 0.26
C GLU A 48 10.75 39.98 0.10
N CYS A 49 11.48 39.40 -0.86
CA CYS A 49 11.46 37.98 -1.15
C CYS A 49 12.43 37.21 -0.24
N ASP A 50 11.91 36.47 0.73
CA ASP A 50 12.70 35.54 1.53
C ASP A 50 12.93 34.22 0.77
N ALA A 51 14.18 33.75 0.68
CA ALA A 51 14.50 32.54 -0.07
C ALA A 51 13.80 31.29 0.48
N LYS A 52 13.39 31.25 1.75
CA LYS A 52 12.70 30.09 2.34
C LYS A 52 11.18 30.23 2.29
N LEU A 53 10.67 31.39 2.66
CA LEU A 53 9.26 31.66 2.89
C LEU A 53 8.57 32.34 1.69
N GLY A 54 9.36 32.94 0.79
CA GLY A 54 8.87 33.77 -0.30
C GLY A 54 8.45 35.14 0.21
N CYS A 55 7.33 35.64 -0.30
CA CYS A 55 6.84 36.97 0.03
C CYS A 55 6.11 36.99 1.38
N PRO A 56 6.26 38.06 2.18
CA PRO A 56 5.41 38.28 3.35
C PRO A 56 3.96 38.34 2.85
N LYS A 57 3.11 37.43 3.34
CA LYS A 57 1.67 37.56 3.11
C LYS A 57 1.22 38.79 3.86
N ASP A 58 0.61 39.74 3.15
CA ASP A 58 -0.15 40.81 3.79
C ASP A 58 -1.03 40.18 4.88
N MET A 59 -0.85 40.66 6.11
CA MET A 59 -1.53 40.18 7.32
C MET A 59 -3.07 40.37 7.29
N ASN A 60 -3.66 40.59 6.10
CA ASN A 60 -5.09 40.55 5.87
C ASN A 60 -5.58 39.22 5.23
N SER A 61 -4.72 38.20 5.18
CA SER A 61 -5.13 36.82 4.92
C SER A 61 -4.41 35.86 5.85
N THR A 62 -4.93 35.81 7.07
CA THR A 62 -4.90 34.68 8.01
C THR A 62 -3.57 33.92 8.07
N MET A 63 -2.68 34.45 8.91
CA MET A 63 -1.55 33.78 9.54
C MET A 63 -1.91 32.35 9.98
N LYS A 64 -1.67 31.35 9.12
CA LYS A 64 -1.29 30.00 9.57
C LYS A 64 0.23 29.95 9.65
N SER A 65 0.79 30.74 10.57
CA SER A 65 2.18 30.60 10.97
C SER A 65 2.23 29.62 12.13
N PHE A 66 2.98 28.54 11.92
CA PHE A 66 3.96 28.02 12.87
C PHE A 66 3.55 28.03 14.34
N LYS A 67 2.99 26.92 14.83
CA LYS A 67 2.96 26.65 16.27
C LYS A 67 4.41 26.52 16.77
N THR A 68 4.87 27.52 17.50
CA THR A 68 5.81 27.30 18.61
C THR A 68 5.22 28.02 19.82
N SER A 69 5.14 27.27 20.91
CA SER A 69 4.45 27.53 22.17
C SER A 69 4.69 28.93 22.76
N ASP A 70 3.65 29.61 23.27
CA ASP A 70 3.34 29.62 24.71
C ASP A 70 1.99 30.31 25.03
N SER A 71 1.49 29.99 26.22
CA SER A 71 0.19 30.22 26.87
C SER A 71 -0.56 31.56 26.70
N SER A 72 -1.88 31.48 26.43
CA SER A 72 -2.98 32.21 27.14
C SER A 72 -4.35 31.84 26.57
N GLN A 73 -5.26 31.39 27.43
CA GLN A 73 -6.60 30.90 27.09
C GLN A 73 -7.53 32.01 26.58
N ALA A 74 -8.16 31.78 25.43
CA ALA A 74 -9.48 32.33 25.11
C ALA A 74 -10.24 31.29 24.28
N VAL A 75 -11.42 30.94 24.78
CA VAL A 75 -12.32 29.89 24.29
C VAL A 75 -12.67 30.13 22.81
N PHE A 76 -12.37 29.17 21.93
CA PHE A 76 -12.87 29.10 20.54
C PHE A 76 -13.68 27.79 20.36
N PRO A 77 -14.80 27.84 19.62
CA PRO A 77 -15.72 26.73 19.47
C PRO A 77 -15.06 25.56 18.73
N ASN A 78 -15.36 24.36 19.22
CA ASN A 78 -15.07 23.08 18.59
C ASN A 78 -15.37 23.12 17.08
N SER A 79 -14.34 23.23 16.26
CA SER A 79 -14.42 22.88 14.85
C SER A 79 -13.12 22.20 14.49
N THR A 80 -13.17 20.88 14.54
CA THR A 80 -12.21 19.98 13.91
C THR A 80 -12.07 20.38 12.44
N PRO A 81 -10.89 20.84 11.97
CA PRO A 81 -10.65 20.86 10.55
C PRO A 81 -10.38 19.41 10.13
N GLU A 82 -11.46 18.67 9.87
CA GLU A 82 -11.40 17.39 9.16
C GLU A 82 -10.63 17.62 7.85
N SER A 83 -9.40 17.13 7.83
CA SER A 83 -8.45 17.24 6.73
C SER A 83 -8.92 16.40 5.54
N LEU A 84 -9.74 17.01 4.66
CA LEU A 84 -10.15 16.38 3.39
C LEU A 84 -8.96 15.98 2.50
N PHE A 85 -7.79 16.61 2.68
CA PHE A 85 -6.55 16.23 1.98
C PHE A 85 -5.85 14.99 2.56
N GLN A 86 -6.04 14.63 3.84
CA GLN A 86 -5.50 13.36 4.38
C GLN A 86 -6.36 12.15 4.00
N LYS A 87 -7.64 12.34 3.70
CA LYS A 87 -8.54 11.26 3.28
C LYS A 87 -8.23 10.77 1.87
N LEU A 88 -7.72 11.63 0.97
CA LEU A 88 -7.55 11.29 -0.44
C LEU A 88 -6.39 10.31 -0.70
N SER A 89 -5.32 10.35 0.11
CA SER A 89 -4.17 9.44 -0.01
C SER A 89 -4.48 8.04 0.56
N LEU A 90 -5.14 7.97 1.73
CA LEU A 90 -5.46 6.71 2.38
C LEU A 90 -6.61 5.96 1.72
N THR A 91 -7.61 6.67 1.17
CA THR A 91 -8.77 6.03 0.50
C THR A 91 -8.34 5.33 -0.78
N ASN A 92 -7.40 5.91 -1.53
CA ASN A 92 -6.92 5.30 -2.78
C ASN A 92 -6.20 3.96 -2.51
N TRP A 93 -5.42 3.88 -1.44
CA TRP A 93 -4.73 2.65 -1.04
C TRP A 93 -5.73 1.60 -0.56
N VAL A 94 -6.73 1.99 0.24
CA VAL A 94 -7.79 1.08 0.70
C VAL A 94 -8.56 0.46 -0.48
N LEU A 95 -8.88 1.23 -1.52
CA LEU A 95 -9.56 0.72 -2.73
C LEU A 95 -8.69 -0.26 -3.54
N ILE A 96 -7.38 0.01 -3.64
CA ILE A 96 -6.42 -0.88 -4.32
C ILE A 96 -6.25 -2.19 -3.55
N PHE A 97 -6.08 -2.14 -2.22
CA PHE A 97 -5.91 -3.34 -1.41
C PHE A 97 -7.16 -4.21 -1.34
N THR A 98 -8.34 -3.59 -1.21
CA THR A 98 -9.61 -4.32 -1.17
C THR A 98 -9.92 -4.99 -2.50
N SER A 99 -9.73 -4.30 -3.63
CA SER A 99 -9.93 -4.89 -4.95
C SER A 99 -8.96 -6.05 -5.23
N ALA A 100 -7.68 -5.89 -4.91
CA ALA A 100 -6.70 -6.96 -5.06
C ALA A 100 -7.04 -8.20 -4.20
N PHE A 101 -7.46 -7.99 -2.95
CA PHE A 101 -7.81 -9.07 -2.04
C PHE A 101 -9.05 -9.86 -2.50
N VAL A 102 -10.05 -9.17 -3.06
CA VAL A 102 -11.24 -9.83 -3.63
C VAL A 102 -10.85 -10.69 -4.83
N VAL A 103 -10.01 -10.20 -5.74
CA VAL A 103 -9.55 -11.00 -6.90
C VAL A 103 -8.76 -12.23 -6.46
N VAL A 104 -7.86 -12.09 -5.49
CA VAL A 104 -7.06 -13.20 -4.96
C VAL A 104 -7.95 -14.24 -4.26
N SER A 105 -8.92 -13.80 -3.45
CA SER A 105 -9.82 -14.73 -2.75
C SER A 105 -10.72 -15.52 -3.72
N VAL A 106 -11.22 -14.88 -4.79
CA VAL A 106 -11.99 -15.56 -5.84
C VAL A 106 -11.10 -16.58 -6.58
N ALA A 107 -9.88 -16.21 -6.96
CA ALA A 107 -8.96 -17.13 -7.63
C ALA A 107 -8.63 -18.36 -6.77
N ILE A 108 -8.32 -18.16 -5.49
CA ILE A 108 -8.07 -19.24 -4.53
C ILE A 108 -9.31 -20.12 -4.40
N GLY A 109 -10.50 -19.53 -4.26
CA GLY A 109 -11.77 -20.24 -4.20
C GLY A 109 -12.02 -21.12 -5.44
N CYS A 110 -11.77 -20.57 -6.64
CA CYS A 110 -11.86 -21.32 -7.89
C CYS A 110 -10.88 -22.49 -7.94
N VAL A 111 -9.62 -22.29 -7.53
CA VAL A 111 -8.61 -23.37 -7.49
C VAL A 111 -9.02 -24.47 -6.52
N ILE A 112 -9.45 -24.11 -5.29
CA ILE A 112 -9.92 -25.08 -4.30
C ILE A 112 -11.15 -25.84 -4.83
N PHE A 113 -12.10 -25.15 -5.46
CA PHE A 113 -13.28 -25.79 -6.03
C PHE A 113 -12.93 -26.78 -7.15
N VAL A 114 -12.03 -26.41 -8.05
CA VAL A 114 -11.58 -27.30 -9.14
C VAL A 114 -10.84 -28.50 -8.57
N ARG A 115 -9.96 -28.31 -7.59
CA ARG A 115 -9.26 -29.42 -6.90
C ARG A 115 -10.25 -30.34 -6.18
N ASN A 116 -11.19 -29.78 -5.43
CA ASN A 116 -12.25 -30.55 -4.75
C ASN A 116 -13.13 -31.32 -5.75
N LYS A 117 -13.43 -30.73 -6.91
CA LYS A 117 -14.18 -31.40 -7.97
C LYS A 117 -13.37 -32.54 -8.59
N ALA A 118 -12.10 -32.31 -8.91
CA ALA A 118 -11.21 -33.33 -9.44
C ALA A 118 -10.99 -34.49 -8.44
N GLU A 119 -10.84 -34.19 -7.15
CA GLU A 119 -10.73 -35.21 -6.10
C GLU A 119 -12.02 -36.01 -5.94
N ARG A 120 -13.20 -35.38 -6.09
CA ARG A 120 -14.48 -36.09 -6.12
C ARG A 120 -14.61 -37.01 -7.32
N GLU A 121 -14.09 -36.60 -8.48
CA GLU A 121 -14.09 -37.39 -9.70
C GLU A 121 -13.12 -38.58 -9.60
N GLN A 122 -11.93 -38.37 -9.01
CA GLN A 122 -11.01 -39.46 -8.68
C GLN A 122 -11.62 -40.47 -7.69
N ARG A 123 -12.28 -39.99 -6.62
CA ARG A 123 -13.02 -40.86 -5.69
C ARG A 123 -14.10 -41.67 -6.40
N ARG A 124 -14.82 -41.06 -7.36
CA ARG A 124 -15.87 -41.74 -8.12
C ARG A 124 -15.27 -42.83 -9.01
N ASN A 125 -14.18 -42.55 -9.71
CA ASN A 125 -13.47 -43.52 -10.55
C ASN A 125 -12.84 -44.65 -9.73
N GLN A 126 -12.33 -44.34 -8.52
CA GLN A 126 -11.79 -45.37 -7.63
C GLN A 126 -12.87 -46.29 -7.06
N ASN A 127 -14.05 -45.76 -6.73
CA ASN A 127 -15.18 -46.58 -6.29
C ASN A 127 -15.71 -47.49 -7.41
N ASP A 128 -15.74 -46.99 -8.65
CA ASP A 128 -16.15 -47.74 -9.84
C ASP A 128 -15.20 -48.93 -10.10
N PHE A 129 -13.88 -48.68 -10.08
CA PHE A 129 -12.86 -49.72 -10.19
C PHE A 129 -12.88 -50.72 -9.02
N SER A 130 -13.14 -50.24 -7.79
CA SER A 130 -13.26 -51.10 -6.61
C SER A 130 -14.46 -52.05 -6.72
N SER A 131 -15.62 -51.58 -7.21
CA SER A 131 -16.78 -52.44 -7.43
C SER A 131 -16.56 -53.47 -8.54
N GLU A 132 -15.82 -53.13 -9.60
CA GLU A 132 -15.53 -54.07 -10.69
C GLU A 132 -14.60 -55.20 -10.23
N MET A 133 -13.63 -54.89 -9.36
CA MET A 133 -12.73 -55.87 -8.76
C MET A 133 -13.46 -56.82 -7.79
N GLU A 134 -14.35 -56.29 -6.94
CA GLU A 134 -15.12 -57.08 -5.96
C GLU A 134 -16.08 -58.07 -6.66
N VAL A 135 -16.70 -57.67 -7.78
CA VAL A 135 -17.54 -58.57 -8.62
C VAL A 135 -16.71 -59.67 -9.30
N ARG A 136 -15.48 -59.34 -9.75
CA ARG A 136 -14.56 -60.32 -10.36
C ARG A 136 -14.14 -61.39 -9.35
N GLU A 137 -13.80 -60.97 -8.13
CA GLU A 137 -13.40 -61.87 -7.04
C GLU A 137 -14.54 -62.79 -6.60
N ASP A 138 -15.77 -62.30 -6.51
CA ASP A 138 -16.94 -63.13 -6.19
C ASP A 138 -17.18 -64.22 -7.27
N PHE A 139 -17.06 -63.85 -8.55
CA PHE A 139 -17.17 -64.81 -9.66
C PHE A 139 -16.07 -65.87 -9.63
N ASP A 140 -14.82 -65.46 -9.37
CA ASP A 140 -13.69 -66.39 -9.30
C ASP A 140 -13.81 -67.32 -8.07
N ASN A 141 -14.34 -66.82 -6.95
CA ASN A 141 -14.62 -67.62 -5.76
C ASN A 141 -15.79 -68.60 -5.98
N ALA A 142 -16.86 -68.17 -6.66
CA ALA A 142 -18.00 -69.02 -7.00
C ALA A 142 -17.65 -70.13 -8.00
N THR A 143 -16.68 -69.88 -8.88
CA THR A 143 -16.21 -70.86 -9.88
C THR A 143 -15.22 -71.87 -9.29
N LYS A 144 -14.75 -71.65 -8.06
CA LYS A 144 -13.87 -72.58 -7.35
C LYS A 144 -14.68 -73.78 -6.86
N ILE A 145 -14.82 -74.79 -7.72
CA ILE A 145 -15.40 -76.09 -7.34
C ILE A 145 -14.53 -76.68 -6.22
N PRO A 146 -15.10 -77.04 -5.05
CA PRO A 146 -14.35 -77.75 -4.03
C PRO A 146 -13.90 -79.07 -4.63
N ASN A 147 -12.57 -79.25 -4.75
CA ASN A 147 -11.99 -80.52 -5.11
C ASN A 147 -12.22 -81.46 -3.92
N SER A 148 -13.38 -82.11 -3.92
CA SER A 148 -13.76 -83.14 -2.94
C SER A 148 -12.83 -84.31 -3.15
N GLY A 149 -11.75 -84.34 -2.37
CA GLY A 149 -10.84 -85.47 -2.27
C GLY A 149 -11.60 -86.69 -1.80
N TYR A 150 -11.93 -87.57 -2.74
CA TYR A 150 -12.25 -88.97 -2.44
C TYR A 150 -10.91 -89.69 -2.24
N ILE A 151 -10.58 -89.94 -0.98
CA ILE A 151 -9.61 -90.96 -0.56
C ILE A 151 -10.37 -92.30 -0.50
#